data_AF-F5Z3I0-F1
#
_entry.id   AF-F5Z3I0-F1
#
_cell.length_a   1.000
_cell.length_b   1.000
_cell.length_c   1.000
_cell.angle_alpha   90.00
_cell.angle_beta   90.00
_cell.angle_gamma   90.00
#
_symmetry.space_group_name_H-M   'P 1'
#
loop_
_entity.id
_entity.type
_entity.pdbx_description
1 polymer ?
#
loop_
_entity_poly.entity_id
_entity_poly.type
_entity_poly.pdbx_seq_one_letter_code
_entity_poly.pdbx_strand_id
1 'polypeptide(L)'
;MMGTLRDAILGGWELSSMESRDVDTGAVSHPMGSAPRGLILYTGDGYMSAQLASGADAALHQYIAYGGRFRVDEDTATVHHLVSMSTLPELLAQPQLRQAGVDGDRLTLSATTTNDGVASHNTLVWVRRR
;
A
#
# COMPACT_ATOMS: atom_id res chain seq x y z
N MET A 1 0.49 9.86 -25.39
CA MET A 1 0.46 8.40 -25.21
C MET A 1 0.27 8.18 -23.72
N MET A 2 -0.87 7.64 -23.29
CA MET A 2 -1.07 7.34 -21.86
C MET A 2 -0.14 6.17 -21.53
N GLY A 3 0.77 6.36 -20.57
CA GLY A 3 1.70 5.31 -20.14
C GLY A 3 0.97 4.16 -19.47
N THR A 4 1.62 3.00 -19.37
CA THR A 4 1.09 1.85 -18.61
C THR A 4 0.98 2.18 -17.12
N LEU A 5 0.15 1.47 -16.37
CA LEU A 5 0.12 1.59 -14.91
C LEU A 5 1.51 1.27 -14.33
N ARG A 6 2.21 0.27 -14.88
CA ARG A 6 3.59 -0.04 -14.52
C ARG A 6 4.49 1.18 -14.60
N ASP A 7 4.46 1.93 -15.70
CA ASP A 7 5.31 3.11 -15.87
C ASP A 7 4.87 4.25 -14.93
N ALA A 8 3.56 4.41 -14.73
CA ALA A 8 2.99 5.45 -13.89
C ALA A 8 3.40 5.33 -12.42
N ILE A 9 3.56 4.11 -11.89
CA ILE A 9 3.94 3.87 -10.49
C ILE A 9 5.44 3.97 -10.21
N LEU A 10 6.30 4.05 -11.22
CA LEU A 10 7.76 4.07 -11.01
C LEU A 10 8.22 5.29 -10.18
N GLY A 11 9.26 5.07 -9.39
CA GLY A 11 9.88 6.07 -8.51
C GLY A 11 9.42 5.96 -7.06
N GLY A 12 9.68 7.02 -6.30
CA GLY A 12 9.36 7.11 -4.87
C GLY A 12 8.07 7.86 -4.60
N TRP A 13 7.35 7.39 -3.58
CA TRP A 13 6.09 7.97 -3.11
C TRP A 13 6.06 8.00 -1.58
N GLU A 14 5.59 9.10 -1.01
CA GLU A 14 5.45 9.28 0.43
C GLU A 14 4.02 9.00 0.88
N LEU A 15 3.85 8.32 2.01
CA LEU A 15 2.54 8.01 2.55
C LEU A 15 1.86 9.30 3.03
N SER A 16 0.64 9.54 2.56
CA SER A 16 -0.22 10.63 3.01
C SER A 16 -1.28 10.16 3.98
N SER A 17 -1.88 8.97 3.76
CA SER A 17 -2.88 8.41 4.66
C SER A 17 -3.02 6.90 4.53
N MET A 18 -3.52 6.27 5.59
CA MET A 18 -3.99 4.89 5.60
C MET A 18 -5.34 4.83 6.32
N GLU A 19 -6.36 4.34 5.61
CA GLU A 19 -7.70 4.13 6.14
C GLU A 19 -8.06 2.66 6.02
N SER A 20 -8.77 2.15 7.02
CA SER A 20 -9.41 0.85 6.97
C SER A 20 -10.90 1.04 7.19
N ARG A 21 -11.70 0.54 6.24
CA ARG A 21 -13.16 0.59 6.30
C ARG A 21 -13.71 -0.82 6.45
N ASP A 22 -14.43 -1.06 7.54
CA ASP A 22 -15.17 -2.29 7.76
C ASP A 22 -16.23 -2.46 6.65
N VAL A 23 -16.26 -3.62 6.00
CA VAL A 23 -17.10 -3.86 4.81
C VAL A 23 -18.59 -3.98 5.17
N ASP A 24 -18.91 -4.46 6.37
CA ASP A 24 -20.30 -4.74 6.78
C ASP A 24 -20.94 -3.52 7.44
N THR A 25 -20.20 -2.82 8.29
CA THR A 25 -20.67 -1.68 9.08
C THR A 25 -20.34 -0.33 8.45
N GLY A 26 -19.36 -0.29 7.54
CA GLY A 26 -18.85 0.95 6.95
C GLY A 26 -18.01 1.80 7.89
N ALA A 27 -17.76 1.35 9.12
CA ALA A 27 -16.95 2.06 10.11
C ALA A 27 -15.52 2.27 9.60
N VAL A 28 -15.00 3.50 9.77
CA VAL A 28 -13.65 3.87 9.33
C VAL A 28 -12.73 3.96 10.53
N SER A 29 -11.53 3.42 10.37
CA SER A 29 -10.43 3.54 11.32
C SER A 29 -9.16 3.99 10.61
N HIS A 30 -8.20 4.48 11.40
CA HIS A 30 -6.87 4.88 10.95
C HIS A 30 -5.82 4.03 11.66
N PRO A 31 -5.50 2.81 11.16
CA PRO A 31 -4.62 1.87 11.86
C PRO A 31 -3.22 2.43 12.15
N MET A 32 -2.73 3.34 11.30
CA MET A 32 -1.43 4.00 11.44
C MET A 32 -1.52 5.41 12.06
N GLY A 33 -2.68 5.79 12.62
CA GLY A 33 -2.95 7.16 13.09
C GLY A 33 -3.34 8.11 11.95
N SER A 34 -3.68 9.36 12.30
CA SER A 34 -4.14 10.38 11.33
C SER A 34 -3.00 11.01 10.53
N ALA A 35 -1.76 10.96 11.05
CA ALA A 35 -0.57 11.49 10.40
C ALA A 35 0.55 10.43 10.29
N PRO A 36 0.32 9.34 9.54
CA PRO A 36 1.33 8.31 9.37
C PRO A 36 2.47 8.82 8.48
N ARG A 37 3.64 8.18 8.58
CA ARG A 37 4.78 8.43 7.70
C ARG A 37 5.11 7.16 6.92
N GLY A 38 5.58 7.30 5.71
CA GLY A 38 6.01 6.14 4.95
C GLY A 38 6.63 6.50 3.61
N LEU A 39 7.35 5.53 3.05
CA LEU A 39 7.96 5.60 1.74
C LEU A 39 7.70 4.28 1.02
N ILE A 40 7.26 4.36 -0.23
CA ILE A 40 7.25 3.21 -1.14
C ILE A 40 8.03 3.56 -2.41
N LEU A 41 8.93 2.67 -2.79
CA LEU A 41 9.75 2.77 -3.99
C LEU A 41 9.33 1.68 -4.97
N TYR A 42 9.15 2.04 -6.24
CA TYR A 42 9.02 1.12 -7.37
C TYR A 42 10.15 1.39 -8.36
N THR A 43 10.99 0.39 -8.62
CA THR A 43 12.17 0.55 -9.48
C THR A 43 11.90 0.01 -10.88
N GLY A 44 12.60 0.57 -11.88
CA GLY A 44 12.42 0.18 -13.28
C GLY A 44 12.78 -1.27 -13.58
N ASP A 45 13.69 -1.86 -12.80
CA ASP A 45 14.09 -3.26 -12.88
C ASP A 45 13.09 -4.22 -12.20
N GLY A 46 12.04 -3.71 -11.55
CA GLY A 46 10.90 -4.49 -11.06
C GLY A 46 10.95 -4.88 -9.57
N TYR A 47 11.67 -4.12 -8.75
CA TYR A 47 11.66 -4.26 -7.29
C TYR A 47 10.80 -3.20 -6.64
N MET A 48 10.30 -3.52 -5.45
CA MET A 48 9.65 -2.56 -4.58
C MET A 48 10.11 -2.71 -3.13
N SER A 49 10.06 -1.60 -2.40
CA SER A 49 10.27 -1.54 -0.95
C SER A 49 9.31 -0.53 -0.34
N ALA A 50 8.60 -0.93 0.71
CA ALA A 50 7.62 -0.12 1.41
C ALA A 50 7.97 -0.09 2.90
N GLN A 51 7.90 1.11 3.47
CA GLN A 51 8.14 1.37 4.89
C GLN A 51 7.04 2.30 5.40
N LEU A 52 6.43 1.95 6.52
CA LEU A 52 5.34 2.70 7.14
C LEU A 52 5.60 2.80 8.65
N ALA A 53 5.39 3.98 9.20
CA ALA A 53 5.53 4.29 10.62
C ALA A 53 4.28 5.01 11.11
N SER A 54 3.78 4.60 12.28
CA SER A 54 2.59 5.23 12.87
C SER A 54 2.80 6.71 13.18
N GLY A 55 1.72 7.48 13.07
CA GLY A 55 1.59 8.78 13.70
C GLY A 55 1.49 8.66 15.22
N ALA A 56 1.68 9.78 15.92
CA ALA A 56 1.70 9.82 17.39
C ALA A 56 0.35 9.46 18.04
N ASP A 57 -0.75 9.62 17.29
CA ASP A 57 -2.12 9.36 17.72
C ASP A 57 -2.60 7.94 17.42
N ALA A 58 -1.76 7.09 16.84
CA ALA A 58 -2.10 5.70 16.58
C ALA A 58 -2.25 4.93 17.90
N ALA A 59 -3.31 4.10 17.98
CA ALA A 59 -3.55 3.24 19.14
C ALA A 59 -2.37 2.28 19.42
N LEU A 60 -1.70 1.83 18.36
CA LEU A 60 -0.47 1.03 18.42
C LEU A 60 0.62 1.69 17.57
N HIS A 61 1.78 1.93 18.21
CA HIS A 61 2.95 2.46 17.53
C HIS A 61 3.68 1.31 16.82
N GLN A 62 3.54 1.26 15.50
CA GLN A 62 4.08 0.19 14.68
C GLN A 62 4.97 0.72 13.57
N TYR A 63 5.91 -0.12 13.17
CA TYR A 63 6.76 0.06 12.01
C TYR A 63 6.66 -1.17 11.12
N ILE A 64 6.15 -0.97 9.91
CA ILE A 64 6.03 -2.04 8.90
C ILE A 64 7.05 -1.77 7.82
N ALA A 65 7.93 -2.73 7.55
CA ALA A 65 8.81 -2.69 6.40
C ALA A 65 8.73 -4.01 5.64
N TYR A 66 8.52 -3.93 4.33
CA TYR A 66 8.52 -5.10 3.46
C TYR A 66 9.03 -4.75 2.06
N GLY A 67 9.51 -5.74 1.34
CA GLY A 67 10.04 -5.54 0.00
C GLY A 67 10.21 -6.84 -0.78
N GLY A 68 10.41 -6.70 -2.08
CA GLY A 68 10.57 -7.81 -2.99
C GLY A 68 10.35 -7.41 -4.44
N ARG A 69 9.93 -8.37 -5.27
CA ARG A 69 9.59 -8.11 -6.67
C ARG A 69 8.19 -7.51 -6.76
N PHE A 70 7.89 -6.80 -7.84
CA PHE A 70 6.50 -6.49 -8.19
C PHE A 70 6.18 -6.82 -9.64
N ARG A 71 4.88 -7.02 -9.89
CA ARG A 71 4.29 -7.12 -11.23
C ARG A 71 3.03 -6.26 -11.27
N VAL A 72 2.64 -5.84 -12.45
CA VAL A 72 1.39 -5.11 -12.68
C VAL A 72 0.56 -5.92 -13.66
N ASP A 73 -0.68 -6.17 -13.27
CA ASP A 73 -1.75 -6.61 -14.17
C ASP A 73 -2.48 -5.35 -14.65
N GLU A 74 -2.28 -5.02 -15.92
CA GLU A 74 -2.82 -3.82 -16.56
C GLU A 74 -4.34 -3.96 -16.81
N ASP A 75 -4.84 -5.18 -17.00
CA ASP A 75 -6.25 -5.42 -17.31
C ASP A 75 -7.14 -5.20 -16.08
N THR A 76 -6.61 -5.52 -14.89
CA THR A 76 -7.31 -5.38 -13.62
C THR A 76 -6.85 -4.19 -12.77
N ALA A 77 -5.88 -3.43 -13.27
CA ALA A 77 -5.20 -2.36 -12.54
C ALA A 77 -4.67 -2.81 -11.16
N THR A 78 -4.06 -4.01 -11.11
CA THR A 78 -3.61 -4.62 -9.87
C THR A 78 -2.08 -4.70 -9.81
N VAL A 79 -1.48 -4.19 -8.75
CA VAL A 79 -0.06 -4.35 -8.42
C VAL A 79 0.10 -5.54 -7.48
N HIS A 80 0.97 -6.47 -7.86
CA HIS A 80 1.27 -7.67 -7.10
C HIS A 80 2.63 -7.50 -6.43
N HIS A 81 2.68 -7.35 -5.11
CA HIS A 81 3.95 -7.37 -4.37
C HIS A 81 4.31 -8.82 -4.03
N LEU A 82 5.39 -9.31 -4.62
CA LEU A 82 5.99 -10.62 -4.36
C LEU A 82 7.03 -10.44 -3.27
N VAL A 83 6.57 -10.43 -2.01
CA VAL A 83 7.36 -10.08 -0.84
C VAL A 83 8.38 -11.18 -0.53
N SER A 84 9.65 -10.80 -0.37
CA SER A 84 10.74 -11.71 0.01
C SER A 84 11.40 -11.35 1.34
N MET A 85 11.10 -10.16 1.88
CA MET A 85 11.52 -9.72 3.20
C MET A 85 10.43 -8.86 3.84
N SER A 86 10.20 -9.03 5.14
CA SER A 86 9.15 -8.32 5.87
C SER A 86 9.40 -8.32 7.38
N THR A 87 8.98 -7.27 8.08
CA THR A 87 8.85 -7.26 9.55
C THR A 87 7.59 -8.00 10.03
N LEU A 88 6.66 -8.25 9.11
CA LEU A 88 5.39 -8.96 9.32
C LEU A 88 5.42 -10.29 8.56
N PRO A 89 5.58 -11.44 9.24
CA PRO A 89 5.67 -12.76 8.60
C PRO A 89 4.50 -13.10 7.68
N GLU A 90 3.30 -12.63 7.97
CA GLU A 90 2.09 -12.83 7.19
C GLU A 90 2.18 -12.26 5.76
N LEU A 91 2.98 -11.20 5.56
CA LEU A 91 3.18 -10.62 4.22
C LEU A 91 4.02 -11.52 3.31
N LEU A 92 4.79 -12.46 3.88
CA LEU A 92 5.59 -13.43 3.13
C LEU A 92 4.78 -14.63 2.65
N ALA A 93 3.59 -14.86 3.22
CA ALA A 93 2.82 -16.07 2.95
C ALA A 93 2.28 -16.12 1.51
N GLN A 94 1.97 -14.97 0.93
CA GLN A 94 1.37 -14.86 -0.41
C GLN A 94 1.64 -13.50 -1.05
N PRO A 95 1.52 -13.39 -2.38
CA PRO A 95 1.57 -12.09 -3.06
C PRO A 95 0.54 -11.12 -2.48
N GLN A 96 0.97 -9.90 -2.20
CA GLN A 96 0.08 -8.84 -1.73
C GLN A 96 -0.51 -8.14 -2.94
N LEU A 97 -1.81 -8.34 -3.17
CA LEU A 97 -2.54 -7.72 -4.27
C LEU A 97 -3.01 -6.33 -3.84
N ARG A 98 -2.78 -5.34 -4.69
CA ARG A 98 -3.19 -3.96 -4.46
C ARG A 98 -3.86 -3.44 -5.73
N GLN A 99 -5.15 -3.13 -5.66
CA GLN A 99 -5.75 -2.30 -6.71
C GLN A 99 -5.08 -0.93 -6.69
N ALA A 100 -4.69 -0.45 -7.86
CA ALA A 100 -3.93 0.78 -7.99
C ALA A 100 -4.66 1.80 -8.84
N GLY A 101 -4.66 3.05 -8.37
CA GLY A 101 -5.11 4.20 -9.14
C GLY A 101 -4.05 5.29 -9.07
N VAL A 102 -3.65 5.82 -10.23
CA VAL A 102 -2.70 6.94 -10.32
C VAL A 102 -3.42 8.13 -10.93
N ASP A 103 -3.38 9.26 -10.23
CA ASP A 103 -3.88 10.55 -10.69
C ASP A 103 -2.78 11.61 -10.46
N GLY A 104 -2.04 11.92 -11.52
CA GLY A 104 -0.88 12.81 -11.47
C GLY A 104 0.15 12.35 -10.42
N ASP A 105 0.33 13.16 -9.38
CA ASP A 105 1.26 12.93 -8.29
C ASP A 105 0.62 12.18 -7.09
N ARG A 106 -0.56 11.58 -7.27
CA ARG A 106 -1.28 10.79 -6.25
C ARG A 106 -1.42 9.33 -6.68
N LEU A 107 -0.92 8.42 -5.84
CA LEU A 107 -1.08 6.96 -5.99
C LEU A 107 -2.00 6.45 -4.88
N THR A 108 -3.06 5.73 -5.24
CA THR A 108 -3.90 4.98 -4.30
C THR A 108 -3.62 3.50 -4.45
N LEU A 109 -3.33 2.82 -3.34
CA LEU A 109 -3.24 1.37 -3.27
C LEU A 109 -4.30 0.85 -2.30
N SER A 110 -5.15 -0.06 -2.73
CA SER A 110 -6.19 -0.62 -1.88
C SER A 110 -6.27 -2.14 -1.94
N ALA A 111 -6.76 -2.75 -0.86
CA ALA A 111 -7.02 -4.18 -0.78
C ALA A 111 -8.04 -4.48 0.30
N THR A 112 -8.88 -5.48 0.04
CA THR A 112 -9.74 -6.06 1.07
C THR A 112 -8.98 -7.17 1.78
N THR A 113 -8.93 -7.11 3.10
CA THR A 113 -8.35 -8.14 3.96
C THR A 113 -9.39 -8.64 4.94
N THR A 114 -9.33 -9.91 5.31
CA THR A 114 -10.16 -10.46 6.38
C THR A 114 -9.26 -10.83 7.54
N ASN A 115 -9.51 -10.26 8.72
CA ASN A 115 -8.82 -10.61 9.96
C ASN A 115 -9.84 -10.96 11.04
N ASP A 116 -9.66 -12.08 11.74
CA ASP A 116 -10.59 -12.58 12.76
C ASP A 116 -12.07 -12.58 12.32
N GLY A 117 -12.32 -12.89 11.04
CA GLY A 117 -13.66 -12.91 10.44
C GLY A 117 -14.20 -11.54 10.02
N VAL A 118 -13.51 -10.45 10.32
CA VAL A 118 -13.89 -9.08 9.93
C VAL A 118 -13.22 -8.73 8.60
N ALA A 119 -14.02 -8.47 7.57
CA ALA A 119 -13.55 -7.96 6.29
C ALA A 119 -13.38 -6.44 6.33
N SER A 120 -12.23 -5.94 5.92
CA SER A 120 -11.95 -4.51 5.83
C SER A 120 -11.33 -4.15 4.50
N HIS A 121 -11.84 -3.08 3.88
CA HIS A 121 -11.24 -2.45 2.72
C HIS A 121 -10.20 -1.41 3.16
N ASN A 122 -8.93 -1.72 2.95
CA ASN A 122 -7.82 -0.86 3.30
C ASN A 122 -7.45 0.01 2.11
N THR A 123 -7.27 1.31 2.33
CA THR A 123 -6.85 2.28 1.31
C THR A 123 -5.65 3.05 1.81
N LEU A 124 -4.56 3.02 1.05
CA LEU A 124 -3.36 3.81 1.30
C LEU A 124 -3.21 4.84 0.18
N VAL A 125 -3.06 6.10 0.58
CA VAL A 125 -2.82 7.21 -0.34
C VAL A 125 -1.38 7.63 -0.22
N TRP A 126 -0.69 7.64 -1.34
CA TRP A 126 0.70 8.04 -1.48
C TRP A 126 0.82 9.25 -2.41
N VAL A 127 1.80 10.09 -2.16
CA VAL A 127 2.04 11.32 -2.93
C VAL A 127 3.48 11.39 -3.40
N ARG A 128 3.68 11.82 -4.64
CA ARG A 128 5.01 12.15 -5.16
C ARG A 128 5.33 13.59 -4.78
N ARG A 129 6.33 13.79 -3.93
CA ARG A 129 6.88 15.13 -3.65
C ARG A 129 7.92 15.45 -4.72
N ARG A 130 7.82 16.63 -5.32
CA ARG A 130 8.80 17.16 -6.28
C ARG A 130 9.79 18.06 -5.57
#